data_AF-W2S244-F1
#
_entry.id   AF-W2S244-F1
#
_cell.length_a   1.000
_cell.length_b   1.000
_cell.length_c   1.000
_cell.angle_alpha   90.00
_cell.angle_beta   90.00
_cell.angle_gamma   90.00
#
_symmetry.space_group_name_H-M   'P 1'
#
loop_
_entity.id
_entity.type
_entity.pdbx_description
1 polymer ?
#
loop_
_entity_poly.entity_id
_entity_poly.type
_entity_poly.pdbx_seq_one_letter_code
_entity_poly.pdbx_strand_id
1 'polypeptide(L)'
;MQYLAPFMDRDFGFSLASDLLDTYFSSAFSGRMHPTCHHLHNFIVRRCDVLDPLHPRKMHPALLASMLFVASLSDKALGLFSGPEERDRICKYLSLLTYRLLYPSRLESLLSQEDLGLPTSCASMPCYTDEDIHRALDPQGTEPLPVTWGTDYIITFIHVSSVISGSEKKAASIRWWSVAFNLARDLKLNREIDTYSAQKQSSGDQPILTCGCSNPQELSKDFMTEVHREERRRTWWLLFLMDRHLALCYNRPLALLEAECKDLLLPLDDVTWQSGAQPHSHGFQQNGPRCVLAPSGTGRDNGPSVTCTGVGLFEFFLPLMTVTGHLLDFNRAKNHPVLVSAGASMWSSQERQILSELEQYQDSLDRLTVPESPIERRTSTNAQQWSQTPPASVHEDSEATHIAKTVSAYARHVMAVLRILMGSKWDPVQLFEDADFWTSSPGFKDSMSHTITASECVTEILELDPDFSFMPYFFGIQLLHGSLLLLLVAYRLQADSGMVILAACEAVVRATESCFVTLPTDYQRQFRNVMRSAIALARGRGDRAREGETEKQLASVLARYRWSRNGGGLAR
;
A
#
# COMPACT_ATOMS: atom_id res chain seq x y z
N MET A 1 -7.13 25.87 -2.49
CA MET A 1 -8.45 25.96 -3.18
C MET A 1 -8.44 26.72 -4.50
N GLN A 2 -7.60 27.73 -4.72
CA GLN A 2 -7.58 28.52 -5.97
C GLN A 2 -7.49 27.69 -7.27
N TYR A 3 -6.73 26.59 -7.27
CA TYR A 3 -6.58 25.73 -8.46
C TYR A 3 -7.83 24.91 -8.80
N LEU A 4 -8.70 24.63 -7.82
CA LEU A 4 -9.91 23.83 -8.05
C LEU A 4 -11.15 24.71 -8.29
N ALA A 5 -11.16 25.93 -7.73
CA ALA A 5 -12.28 26.85 -7.76
C ALA A 5 -12.93 27.07 -9.14
N PRO A 6 -12.19 27.19 -10.26
CA PRO A 6 -12.79 27.41 -11.58
C PRO A 6 -13.68 26.26 -12.08
N PHE A 7 -13.51 25.07 -11.51
CA PHE A 7 -14.20 23.84 -11.94
C PHE A 7 -15.28 23.38 -10.94
N MET A 8 -15.40 24.07 -9.81
CA MET A 8 -16.39 23.75 -8.77
C MET A 8 -17.71 24.47 -9.02
N ASP A 9 -18.80 23.82 -8.62
CA ASP A 9 -20.12 24.42 -8.60
C ASP A 9 -20.18 25.46 -7.49
N ARG A 10 -20.83 26.60 -7.77
CA ARG A 10 -20.94 27.71 -6.80
C ARG A 10 -21.57 27.28 -5.48
N ASP A 11 -22.45 26.27 -5.53
CA ASP A 11 -23.21 25.77 -4.39
C ASP A 11 -22.44 24.79 -3.50
N PHE A 12 -21.26 24.29 -3.92
CA PHE A 12 -20.46 23.36 -3.10
C PHE A 12 -19.89 24.04 -1.85
N GLY A 13 -19.60 25.34 -1.93
CA GLY A 13 -19.05 26.13 -0.83
C GLY A 13 -17.56 25.93 -0.58
N PHE A 14 -16.82 27.03 -0.39
CA PHE A 14 -15.38 26.98 -0.11
C PHE A 14 -15.05 26.47 1.30
N SER A 15 -15.94 26.67 2.27
CA SER A 15 -15.74 26.20 3.65
C SER A 15 -15.66 24.68 3.72
N LEU A 16 -16.66 24.00 3.15
CA LEU A 16 -16.69 22.53 3.10
C LEU A 16 -15.45 21.98 2.37
N ALA A 17 -15.02 22.63 1.29
CA ALA A 17 -13.83 22.21 0.56
C ALA A 17 -12.55 22.33 1.40
N SER A 18 -12.41 23.40 2.19
CA SER A 18 -11.30 23.55 3.13
C SER A 18 -11.36 22.52 4.25
N ASP A 19 -12.53 22.30 4.86
CA ASP A 19 -12.72 21.32 5.94
C ASP A 19 -12.42 19.89 5.45
N LEU A 20 -12.80 19.56 4.22
CA LEU A 20 -12.45 18.28 3.59
C LEU A 20 -10.94 18.17 3.30
N LEU A 21 -10.29 19.26 2.89
CA LEU A 21 -8.84 19.25 2.68
C LEU A 21 -8.06 19.08 3.99
N ASP A 22 -8.53 19.68 5.08
CA ASP A 22 -7.99 19.43 6.42
C ASP A 22 -8.26 17.98 6.87
N THR A 23 -9.44 17.46 6.55
CA THR A 23 -9.80 16.06 6.81
C THR A 23 -8.89 15.09 6.05
N TYR A 24 -8.51 15.40 4.81
CA TYR A 24 -7.56 14.58 4.04
C TYR A 24 -6.26 14.34 4.81
N PHE A 25 -5.71 15.40 5.44
CA PHE A 25 -4.46 15.34 6.20
C PHE A 25 -4.64 14.92 7.68
N SER A 26 -5.82 14.46 8.07
CA SER A 26 -6.07 13.98 9.43
C SER A 26 -5.26 12.73 9.74
N SER A 27 -4.57 12.75 10.89
CA SER A 27 -3.68 11.67 11.30
C SER A 27 -4.12 10.91 12.54
N ALA A 28 -3.85 9.61 12.57
CA ALA A 28 -4.14 8.74 13.70
C ALA A 28 -3.17 8.95 14.88
N PHE A 29 -1.97 9.47 14.63
CA PHE A 29 -0.92 9.66 15.64
C PHE A 29 -0.48 11.12 15.72
N SER A 30 0.04 11.51 16.88
CA SER A 30 0.53 12.88 17.12
C SER A 30 1.96 13.09 16.64
N GLY A 31 2.85 12.12 16.88
CA GLY A 31 4.27 12.19 16.52
C GLY A 31 4.59 11.78 15.07
N ARG A 32 3.62 11.25 14.32
CA ARG A 32 3.83 10.76 12.95
C ARG A 32 2.59 10.88 12.07
N MET A 33 2.85 11.35 10.84
CA MET A 33 2.07 11.20 9.61
C MET A 33 1.46 9.81 9.32
N HIS A 34 0.31 9.42 9.88
CA HIS A 34 -0.44 8.23 9.45
C HIS A 34 -1.89 8.55 9.05
N PRO A 35 -2.34 8.27 7.81
CA PRO A 35 -3.70 8.57 7.35
C PRO A 35 -4.80 7.94 8.19
N THR A 36 -5.89 8.68 8.42
CA THR A 36 -7.12 8.14 9.03
C THR A 36 -8.14 7.64 8.01
N CYS A 37 -8.02 8.05 6.74
CA CYS A 37 -8.89 7.57 5.68
C CYS A 37 -8.39 6.21 5.17
N HIS A 38 -9.22 5.17 5.26
CA HIS A 38 -8.84 3.80 4.85
C HIS A 38 -8.62 3.61 3.35
N HIS A 39 -8.97 4.60 2.51
CA HIS A 39 -8.66 4.62 1.08
C HIS A 39 -7.33 5.33 0.75
N LEU A 40 -6.65 5.89 1.75
CA LEU A 40 -5.36 6.56 1.61
C LEU A 40 -4.26 5.74 2.29
N HIS A 41 -3.34 5.18 1.50
CA HIS A 41 -2.31 4.27 2.01
C HIS A 41 -1.15 4.98 2.72
N ASN A 42 -0.73 6.15 2.23
CA ASN A 42 0.33 6.98 2.82
C ASN A 42 0.23 8.41 2.25
N PHE A 43 0.76 9.40 2.97
CA PHE A 43 0.83 10.77 2.48
C PHE A 43 2.00 10.97 1.50
N ILE A 44 1.67 10.99 0.21
CA ILE A 44 2.65 11.25 -0.85
C ILE A 44 3.12 12.71 -0.83
N VAL A 45 2.20 13.66 -0.66
CA VAL A 45 2.48 15.10 -0.61
C VAL A 45 2.66 15.59 0.83
N ARG A 46 3.43 16.66 1.02
CA ARG A 46 3.61 17.27 2.35
C ARG A 46 2.42 18.13 2.71
N ARG A 47 1.95 17.98 3.95
CA ARG A 47 0.85 18.80 4.48
C ARG A 47 1.22 20.28 4.48
N CYS A 48 2.42 20.62 4.96
CA CYS A 48 2.88 22.00 5.08
C CYS A 48 2.90 22.75 3.74
N ASP A 49 3.30 22.08 2.65
CA ASP A 49 3.39 22.72 1.33
C ASP A 49 2.01 22.91 0.70
N VAL A 50 1.09 21.96 0.90
CA VAL A 50 -0.27 22.05 0.35
C VAL A 50 -1.10 23.11 1.09
N LEU A 51 -0.92 23.21 2.40
CA LEU A 51 -1.67 24.13 3.26
C LEU A 51 -0.94 25.46 3.52
N ASP A 52 0.17 25.74 2.83
CA ASP A 52 0.89 27.00 2.99
C ASP A 52 -0.01 28.19 2.60
N PRO A 53 -0.25 29.15 3.51
CA PRO A 53 -1.18 30.25 3.26
C PRO A 53 -0.62 31.31 2.29
N LEU A 54 0.70 31.37 2.10
CA LEU A 54 1.38 32.37 1.29
C LEU A 54 1.83 31.80 -0.06
N HIS A 55 2.36 30.58 -0.05
CA HIS A 55 2.97 29.92 -1.21
C HIS A 55 2.51 28.46 -1.31
N PRO A 56 1.19 28.22 -1.49
CA PRO A 56 0.68 26.85 -1.60
C PRO A 56 1.29 26.13 -2.80
N ARG A 57 1.55 24.83 -2.65
CA ARG A 57 2.01 23.94 -3.71
C ARG A 57 1.14 24.13 -4.97
N LYS A 58 1.78 24.32 -6.13
CA LYS A 58 1.09 24.35 -7.43
C LYS A 58 0.56 22.96 -7.77
N MET A 59 -0.74 22.76 -7.63
CA MET A 59 -1.39 21.46 -7.80
C MET A 59 -2.20 21.37 -9.09
N HIS A 60 -2.21 20.20 -9.71
CA HIS A 60 -3.22 19.89 -10.72
C HIS A 60 -4.62 19.85 -10.07
N PRO A 61 -5.67 20.43 -10.68
CA PRO A 61 -7.01 20.46 -10.09
C PRO A 61 -7.58 19.07 -9.83
N ALA A 62 -7.27 18.09 -10.68
CA ALA A 62 -7.71 16.70 -10.47
C ALA A 62 -7.19 16.12 -9.14
N LEU A 63 -5.96 16.46 -8.75
CA LEU A 63 -5.39 15.99 -7.49
C LEU A 63 -6.16 16.59 -6.31
N LEU A 64 -6.39 17.91 -6.31
CA LEU A 64 -7.23 18.54 -5.28
C LEU A 64 -8.63 17.92 -5.22
N ALA A 65 -9.29 17.76 -6.36
CA ALA A 65 -10.62 17.15 -6.43
C ALA A 65 -10.62 15.73 -5.83
N SER A 66 -9.61 14.92 -6.14
CA SER A 66 -9.49 13.57 -5.60
C SER A 66 -9.16 13.55 -4.11
N MET A 67 -8.39 14.51 -3.59
CA MET A 67 -8.14 14.63 -2.15
C MET A 67 -9.44 14.93 -1.39
N LEU A 68 -10.25 15.86 -1.89
CA LEU A 68 -11.58 16.13 -1.32
C LEU A 68 -12.49 14.90 -1.42
N PHE A 69 -12.47 14.21 -2.57
CA PHE A 69 -13.25 13.01 -2.78
C PHE A 69 -12.89 11.92 -1.77
N VAL A 70 -11.60 11.58 -1.65
CA VAL A 70 -11.12 10.59 -0.67
C VAL A 70 -11.46 11.01 0.76
N ALA A 71 -11.27 12.29 1.10
CA ALA A 71 -11.60 12.81 2.42
C ALA A 71 -13.09 12.67 2.75
N SER A 72 -13.99 12.90 1.79
CA SER A 72 -15.45 12.75 1.97
C SER A 72 -15.89 11.31 2.30
N LEU A 73 -15.03 10.33 2.00
CA LEU A 73 -15.24 8.93 2.34
C LEU A 73 -14.74 8.57 3.74
N SER A 74 -13.96 9.43 4.39
CA SER A 74 -13.45 9.21 5.75
C SER A 74 -14.54 9.31 6.80
N ASP A 75 -14.46 8.48 7.85
CA ASP A 75 -15.32 8.59 9.02
C ASP A 75 -15.13 9.91 9.77
N LYS A 76 -13.96 10.54 9.64
CA LYS A 76 -13.69 11.88 10.19
C LYS A 76 -14.48 12.99 9.51
N ALA A 77 -14.95 12.77 8.27
CA ALA A 77 -15.76 13.73 7.55
C ALA A 77 -17.26 13.68 7.92
N LEU A 78 -17.71 12.69 8.70
CA LEU A 78 -19.14 12.50 9.00
C LEU A 78 -19.80 13.74 9.60
N GLY A 79 -19.07 14.50 10.44
CA GLY A 79 -19.56 15.73 11.07
C GLY A 79 -19.69 16.92 10.11
N LEU A 80 -19.20 16.82 8.88
CA LEU A 80 -19.25 17.88 7.87
C LEU A 80 -20.56 17.86 7.05
N PHE A 81 -21.38 16.82 7.20
CA PHE A 81 -22.59 16.61 6.40
C PHE A 81 -23.83 16.60 7.30
N SER A 82 -24.95 17.09 6.77
CA SER A 82 -26.25 17.10 7.46
C SER A 82 -26.86 15.69 7.57
N GLY A 83 -26.37 14.73 6.78
CA GLY A 83 -26.83 13.34 6.78
C GLY A 83 -26.19 12.48 5.68
N PRO A 84 -26.51 11.17 5.65
CA PRO A 84 -25.92 10.23 4.70
C PRO A 84 -26.25 10.54 3.23
N GLU A 85 -27.44 11.09 2.95
CA GLU A 85 -27.85 11.48 1.60
C GLU A 85 -27.02 12.65 1.06
N GLU A 86 -26.71 13.63 1.91
CA GLU A 86 -25.85 14.75 1.54
C GLU A 86 -24.42 14.28 1.29
N ARG A 87 -23.89 13.41 2.15
CA ARG A 87 -22.58 12.78 1.95
C ARG A 87 -22.53 12.05 0.61
N ASP A 88 -23.49 11.19 0.33
CA ASP A 88 -23.55 10.43 -0.93
C ASP A 88 -23.60 11.35 -2.16
N ARG A 89 -24.41 12.41 -2.12
CA ARG A 89 -24.46 13.46 -3.16
C ARG A 89 -23.10 14.12 -3.36
N ILE A 90 -22.42 14.49 -2.28
CA ILE A 90 -21.09 15.14 -2.31
C ILE A 90 -20.02 14.18 -2.84
N CYS A 91 -19.99 12.94 -2.38
CA CYS A 91 -19.07 11.91 -2.89
C CYS A 91 -19.26 11.69 -4.39
N LYS A 92 -20.51 11.59 -4.87
CA LYS A 92 -20.83 11.45 -6.30
C LYS A 92 -20.42 12.68 -7.11
N TYR A 93 -20.62 13.88 -6.56
CA TYR A 93 -20.20 15.11 -7.19
C TYR A 93 -18.67 15.19 -7.33
N LEU A 94 -17.94 14.94 -6.24
CA LEU A 94 -16.47 15.01 -6.22
C LEU A 94 -15.83 13.90 -7.07
N SER A 95 -16.41 12.71 -7.09
CA SER A 95 -15.94 11.62 -7.97
C SER A 95 -16.10 11.99 -9.43
N LEU A 96 -17.24 12.57 -9.81
CA LEU A 96 -17.48 13.05 -11.16
C LEU A 96 -16.55 14.22 -11.53
N LEU A 97 -16.37 15.19 -10.65
CA LEU A 97 -15.48 16.32 -10.87
C LEU A 97 -14.03 15.82 -11.10
N THR A 98 -13.56 14.93 -10.23
CA THR A 98 -12.24 14.29 -10.37
C THR A 98 -12.10 13.61 -11.73
N TYR A 99 -13.11 12.83 -12.14
CA TYR A 99 -13.10 12.17 -13.43
C TYR A 99 -13.05 13.14 -14.62
N ARG A 100 -13.86 14.21 -14.60
CA ARG A 100 -13.86 15.22 -15.68
C ARG A 100 -12.52 15.94 -15.82
N LEU A 101 -11.81 16.11 -14.70
CA LEU A 101 -10.47 16.71 -14.64
C LEU A 101 -9.34 15.74 -15.00
N LEU A 102 -9.59 14.43 -15.05
CA LEU A 102 -8.62 13.43 -15.51
C LEU A 102 -8.53 13.31 -17.05
N TYR A 103 -9.27 14.16 -17.78
CA TYR A 103 -9.39 14.16 -19.24
C TYR A 103 -9.67 12.76 -19.83
N PRO A 104 -10.90 12.23 -19.66
CA PRO A 104 -11.26 10.85 -19.96
C PRO A 104 -11.00 10.38 -21.38
N SER A 105 -10.96 11.27 -22.37
CA SER A 105 -10.66 10.89 -23.76
C SER A 105 -9.26 10.31 -23.94
N ARG A 106 -8.31 10.57 -23.03
CA ARG A 106 -7.03 9.83 -22.97
C ARG A 106 -7.17 8.41 -22.43
N LEU A 107 -8.26 8.13 -21.72
CA LEU A 107 -8.52 6.88 -21.00
C LEU A 107 -9.57 6.01 -21.72
N GLU A 108 -10.33 6.53 -22.68
CA GLU A 108 -11.41 5.80 -23.40
C GLU A 108 -10.93 4.53 -24.12
N SER A 109 -9.67 4.50 -24.56
CA SER A 109 -9.06 3.28 -25.13
C SER A 109 -8.66 2.24 -24.09
N LEU A 110 -8.60 2.62 -22.81
CA LEU A 110 -8.07 1.83 -21.69
C LEU A 110 -9.15 1.45 -20.66
N LEU A 111 -10.22 2.25 -20.54
CA LEU A 111 -11.30 2.10 -19.57
C LEU A 111 -12.66 2.24 -20.27
N SER A 112 -13.55 1.28 -20.05
CA SER A 112 -14.94 1.40 -20.53
C SER A 112 -15.75 2.35 -19.64
N GLN A 113 -16.85 2.88 -20.15
CA GLN A 113 -17.74 3.77 -19.37
C GLN A 113 -18.21 3.15 -18.04
N GLU A 114 -18.41 1.83 -18.00
CA GLU A 114 -18.82 1.08 -16.81
C GLU A 114 -17.72 1.05 -15.74
N ASP A 115 -16.46 1.01 -16.18
CA ASP A 115 -15.27 0.95 -15.32
C ASP A 115 -15.01 2.22 -14.56
N LEU A 116 -15.52 3.32 -15.10
CA LEU A 116 -15.33 4.64 -14.55
C LEU A 116 -16.23 4.84 -13.32
N GLY A 117 -17.14 3.90 -13.04
CA GLY A 117 -18.01 3.99 -11.87
C GLY A 117 -19.12 5.03 -12.01
N LEU A 118 -19.22 5.69 -13.16
CA LEU A 118 -20.06 6.86 -13.37
C LEU A 118 -21.49 6.48 -13.75
N PRO A 119 -22.49 7.31 -13.37
CA PRO A 119 -23.85 7.17 -13.87
C PRO A 119 -23.89 7.23 -15.42
N THR A 120 -24.70 6.39 -16.05
CA THR A 120 -24.83 6.31 -17.53
C THR A 120 -25.22 7.66 -18.16
N SER A 121 -25.92 8.51 -17.43
CA SER A 121 -26.31 9.87 -17.82
C SER A 121 -25.14 10.85 -17.94
N CYS A 122 -23.93 10.47 -17.50
CA CYS A 122 -22.81 11.38 -17.39
C CYS A 122 -21.91 11.45 -18.65
N ALA A 123 -22.16 10.59 -19.64
CA ALA A 123 -21.44 10.59 -20.92
C ALA A 123 -21.62 11.89 -21.73
N SER A 124 -22.64 12.71 -21.42
CA SER A 124 -22.92 13.97 -22.13
C SER A 124 -22.32 15.21 -21.48
N MET A 125 -21.59 15.08 -20.36
CA MET A 125 -21.01 16.24 -19.65
C MET A 125 -19.64 16.63 -20.21
N PRO A 126 -19.35 17.94 -20.39
CA PRO A 126 -18.08 18.38 -20.94
C PRO A 126 -16.92 18.03 -20.00
N CYS A 127 -15.90 17.37 -20.54
CA CYS A 127 -14.64 17.09 -19.86
C CYS A 127 -13.64 18.22 -20.10
N TYR A 128 -12.57 18.29 -19.29
CA TYR A 128 -11.57 19.34 -19.40
C TYR A 128 -10.28 18.77 -20.02
N THR A 129 -9.81 19.37 -21.12
CA THR A 129 -8.47 19.09 -21.67
C THR A 129 -7.40 19.79 -20.81
N ASP A 130 -6.13 19.39 -20.96
CA ASP A 130 -5.02 20.12 -20.30
C ASP A 130 -5.00 21.61 -20.70
N GLU A 131 -5.36 21.91 -21.95
CA GLU A 131 -5.46 23.27 -22.47
C GLU A 131 -6.62 24.05 -21.84
N ASP A 132 -7.75 23.41 -21.59
CA ASP A 132 -8.89 24.04 -20.90
C ASP A 132 -8.54 24.32 -19.44
N ILE A 133 -7.85 23.38 -18.79
CA ILE A 133 -7.38 23.54 -17.42
C ILE A 133 -6.36 24.67 -17.33
N HIS A 134 -5.35 24.67 -18.21
CA HIS A 134 -4.33 25.71 -18.25
C HIS A 134 -4.92 27.08 -18.51
N ARG A 135 -5.81 27.22 -19.51
CA ARG A 135 -6.51 28.48 -19.82
C ARG A 135 -7.36 29.00 -18.66
N ALA A 136 -7.96 28.11 -17.87
CA ALA A 136 -8.76 28.49 -16.71
C ALA A 136 -7.89 28.96 -15.52
N LEU A 137 -6.67 28.42 -15.39
CA LEU A 137 -5.75 28.75 -14.30
C LEU A 137 -4.83 29.94 -14.62
N ASP A 138 -4.43 30.06 -15.88
CA ASP A 138 -3.64 31.16 -16.42
C ASP A 138 -4.26 31.69 -17.72
N PRO A 139 -5.31 32.54 -17.62
CA PRO A 139 -5.97 33.11 -18.79
C PRO A 139 -5.05 33.98 -19.66
N GLN A 140 -3.93 34.45 -19.11
CA GLN A 140 -2.96 35.29 -19.81
C GLN A 140 -1.89 34.45 -20.53
N GLY A 141 -1.86 33.13 -20.33
CA GLY A 141 -0.95 32.19 -21.00
C GLY A 141 0.53 32.54 -20.82
N THR A 142 0.90 33.03 -19.64
CA THR A 142 2.24 33.56 -19.35
C THR A 142 3.16 32.51 -18.71
N GLU A 143 2.61 31.53 -17.97
CA GLU A 143 3.37 30.47 -17.31
C GLU A 143 3.27 29.13 -18.07
N PRO A 144 4.37 28.36 -18.20
CA PRO A 144 4.32 27.02 -18.74
C PRO A 144 3.57 26.06 -17.79
N LEU A 145 3.24 24.87 -18.29
CA LEU A 145 2.60 23.82 -17.48
C LEU A 145 3.53 23.40 -16.32
N PRO A 146 3.04 23.37 -15.07
CA PRO A 146 3.86 22.97 -13.93
C PRO A 146 4.41 21.54 -14.06
N VAL A 147 5.69 21.37 -13.76
CA VAL A 147 6.40 20.07 -13.85
C VAL A 147 5.80 18.98 -12.94
N THR A 148 5.06 19.38 -11.90
CA THR A 148 4.40 18.48 -10.93
C THR A 148 3.16 17.79 -11.48
N TRP A 149 2.53 18.35 -12.53
CA TRP A 149 1.22 17.87 -12.98
C TRP A 149 1.23 16.41 -13.39
N GLY A 150 2.30 15.92 -14.01
CA GLY A 150 2.41 14.49 -14.36
C GLY A 150 2.36 13.57 -13.13
N THR A 151 3.03 13.94 -12.04
CA THR A 151 2.98 13.18 -10.78
C THR A 151 1.61 13.35 -10.11
N ASP A 152 1.03 14.55 -10.12
CA ASP A 152 -0.30 14.81 -9.56
C ASP A 152 -1.39 13.97 -10.25
N TYR A 153 -1.30 13.80 -11.57
CA TYR A 153 -2.16 12.90 -12.33
C TYR A 153 -2.08 11.47 -11.79
N ILE A 154 -0.87 10.92 -11.61
CA ILE A 154 -0.69 9.56 -11.09
C ILE A 154 -1.23 9.42 -9.66
N ILE A 155 -1.00 10.41 -8.79
CA ILE A 155 -1.55 10.40 -7.42
C ILE A 155 -3.09 10.41 -7.47
N THR A 156 -3.68 11.18 -8.38
CA THR A 156 -5.14 11.19 -8.62
C THR A 156 -5.63 9.79 -9.04
N PHE A 157 -4.90 9.11 -9.94
CA PHE A 157 -5.20 7.73 -10.33
C PHE A 157 -5.11 6.77 -9.14
N ILE A 158 -4.11 6.91 -8.27
CA ILE A 158 -3.96 6.11 -7.05
C ILE A 158 -5.20 6.30 -6.15
N HIS A 159 -5.63 7.53 -5.91
CA HIS A 159 -6.83 7.83 -5.11
C HIS A 159 -8.08 7.14 -5.69
N VAL A 160 -8.37 7.36 -6.98
CA VAL A 160 -9.54 6.78 -7.64
C VAL A 160 -9.47 5.24 -7.62
N SER A 161 -8.31 4.67 -7.93
CA SER A 161 -8.11 3.22 -7.93
C SER A 161 -8.35 2.62 -6.54
N SER A 162 -7.84 3.25 -5.49
CA SER A 162 -8.00 2.80 -4.10
C SER A 162 -9.47 2.80 -3.65
N VAL A 163 -10.23 3.83 -4.05
CA VAL A 163 -11.67 3.89 -3.77
C VAL A 163 -12.42 2.80 -4.54
N ILE A 164 -12.17 2.64 -5.84
CA ILE A 164 -12.84 1.62 -6.67
C ILE A 164 -12.47 0.20 -6.20
N SER A 165 -11.23 -0.03 -5.74
CA SER A 165 -10.81 -1.32 -5.18
C SER A 165 -11.61 -1.73 -3.94
N GLY A 166 -12.09 -0.76 -3.15
CA GLY A 166 -13.02 -0.97 -2.04
C GLY A 166 -14.44 -1.35 -2.47
N SER A 167 -14.84 -1.05 -3.71
CA SER A 167 -16.18 -1.35 -4.24
C SER A 167 -16.31 -2.78 -4.79
N GLU A 168 -17.50 -3.19 -5.22
CA GLU A 168 -17.75 -4.47 -5.92
C GLU A 168 -17.11 -4.53 -7.32
N LYS A 169 -16.68 -3.40 -7.87
CA LYS A 169 -16.15 -3.29 -9.25
C LYS A 169 -14.66 -3.68 -9.36
N LYS A 170 -14.33 -4.92 -8.98
CA LYS A 170 -12.93 -5.41 -8.91
C LYS A 170 -12.19 -5.34 -10.25
N ALA A 171 -12.86 -5.74 -11.34
CA ALA A 171 -12.28 -5.69 -12.68
C ALA A 171 -11.94 -4.26 -13.13
N ALA A 172 -12.83 -3.30 -12.83
CA ALA A 172 -12.60 -1.89 -13.11
C ALA A 172 -11.39 -1.37 -12.33
N SER A 173 -11.32 -1.66 -11.03
CA SER A 173 -10.19 -1.30 -10.16
C SER A 173 -8.83 -1.74 -10.76
N ILE A 174 -8.75 -2.97 -11.27
CA ILE A 174 -7.49 -3.49 -11.86
C ILE A 174 -7.10 -2.70 -13.12
N ARG A 175 -8.06 -2.30 -13.94
CA ARG A 175 -7.78 -1.47 -15.13
C ARG A 175 -7.28 -0.08 -14.73
N TRP A 176 -7.89 0.54 -13.72
CA TRP A 176 -7.44 1.82 -13.16
C TRP A 176 -5.99 1.75 -12.63
N TRP A 177 -5.66 0.72 -11.86
CA TRP A 177 -4.28 0.48 -11.42
C TRP A 177 -3.31 0.26 -12.58
N SER A 178 -3.74 -0.46 -13.63
CA SER A 178 -2.92 -0.68 -14.83
C SER A 178 -2.57 0.64 -15.54
N VAL A 179 -3.52 1.58 -15.61
CA VAL A 179 -3.25 2.92 -16.15
C VAL A 179 -2.23 3.65 -15.28
N ALA A 180 -2.37 3.62 -13.95
CA ALA A 180 -1.43 4.26 -13.03
C ALA A 180 0.00 3.71 -13.18
N PHE A 181 0.17 2.39 -13.27
CA PHE A 181 1.46 1.74 -13.47
C PHE A 181 2.13 2.17 -14.78
N ASN A 182 1.37 2.18 -15.88
CA ASN A 182 1.92 2.53 -17.19
C ASN A 182 2.29 4.01 -17.27
N LEU A 183 1.42 4.91 -16.80
CA LEU A 183 1.71 6.34 -16.78
C LEU A 183 2.93 6.67 -15.89
N ALA A 184 3.09 5.98 -14.76
CA ALA A 184 4.27 6.14 -13.91
C ALA A 184 5.57 5.72 -14.61
N ARG A 185 5.52 4.64 -15.41
CA ARG A 185 6.65 4.19 -16.23
C ARG A 185 6.95 5.17 -17.36
N ASP A 186 5.92 5.66 -18.05
CA ASP A 186 6.05 6.62 -19.15
C ASP A 186 6.68 7.94 -18.68
N LEU A 187 6.29 8.39 -17.48
CA LEU A 187 6.87 9.56 -16.80
C LEU A 187 8.19 9.24 -16.06
N LYS A 188 8.68 8.00 -16.15
CA LYS A 188 9.96 7.52 -15.60
C LYS A 188 10.13 7.82 -14.11
N LEU A 189 9.08 7.62 -13.31
CA LEU A 189 9.14 7.85 -11.86
C LEU A 189 10.10 6.86 -11.17
N ASN A 190 10.41 5.75 -11.83
CA ASN A 190 11.32 4.70 -11.36
C ASN A 190 12.81 5.04 -11.46
N ARG A 191 13.15 6.24 -11.94
CA ARG A 191 14.54 6.67 -12.12
C ARG A 191 14.78 7.96 -11.37
N GLU A 192 15.96 8.06 -10.79
CA GLU A 192 16.46 9.34 -10.31
C GLU A 192 16.59 10.32 -11.48
N ILE A 193 16.32 11.58 -11.20
CA ILE A 193 16.45 12.64 -12.19
C ILE A 193 17.86 13.22 -12.08
N ASP A 194 18.57 13.29 -13.19
CA ASP A 194 19.85 13.97 -13.21
C ASP A 194 19.60 15.48 -13.13
N THR A 195 20.03 16.12 -12.05
CA THR A 195 20.16 17.58 -12.05
C THR A 195 21.37 17.90 -12.92
N TYR A 196 21.14 18.20 -14.20
CA TYR A 196 22.17 18.69 -15.08
C TYR A 196 22.68 20.05 -14.56
N SER A 197 23.71 20.06 -13.72
CA SER A 197 24.62 21.19 -13.68
C SER A 197 25.39 21.16 -15.00
N ALA A 198 25.14 22.15 -15.85
CA ALA A 198 25.84 22.37 -17.11
C ALA A 198 27.32 22.73 -16.85
N GLN A 199 28.11 21.75 -16.43
CA GLN A 199 29.56 21.80 -16.48
C GLN A 199 30.03 20.41 -16.87
N LYS A 200 30.19 20.19 -18.18
CA LYS A 200 31.21 19.27 -18.68
C LYS A 200 32.54 19.80 -18.16
N GLN A 201 32.97 19.35 -16.98
CA GLN A 201 34.37 19.36 -16.66
C GLN A 201 34.95 18.03 -17.13
N SER A 202 35.81 18.18 -18.13
CA SER A 202 36.74 17.16 -18.58
C SER A 202 37.51 16.53 -17.42
N SER A 203 37.71 15.21 -17.52
CA SER A 203 38.68 14.36 -16.82
C SER A 203 38.49 14.10 -15.31
N GLY A 204 38.20 12.82 -15.00
CA GLY A 204 38.48 12.14 -13.72
C GLY A 204 37.28 11.93 -12.81
N ASP A 205 37.05 10.69 -12.37
CA ASP A 205 36.06 10.19 -11.41
C ASP A 205 35.72 11.17 -10.26
N GLN A 206 34.81 12.12 -10.50
CA GLN A 206 34.19 12.90 -9.44
C GLN A 206 32.78 12.39 -9.18
N PRO A 207 32.37 12.25 -7.91
CA PRO A 207 31.02 11.81 -7.56
C PRO A 207 30.00 12.79 -8.13
N ILE A 208 28.93 12.27 -8.74
CA ILE A 208 27.88 13.10 -9.33
C ILE A 208 27.05 13.73 -8.18
N LEU A 209 27.36 14.98 -7.86
CA LEU A 209 26.63 15.78 -6.86
C LEU A 209 25.28 16.22 -7.46
N THR A 210 24.24 15.41 -7.32
CA THR A 210 22.92 15.63 -7.95
C THR A 210 21.80 16.05 -6.99
N CYS A 211 22.09 16.31 -5.72
CA CYS A 211 21.08 16.88 -4.82
C CYS A 211 20.86 18.36 -5.15
N GLY A 212 19.61 18.74 -5.45
CA GLY A 212 19.21 20.11 -5.77
C GLY A 212 19.27 21.11 -4.61
N CYS A 213 19.79 20.73 -3.44
CA CYS A 213 19.88 21.61 -2.27
C CYS A 213 20.93 22.72 -2.39
N SER A 214 21.95 22.53 -3.23
CA SER A 214 23.12 23.40 -3.34
C SER A 214 23.01 24.48 -4.41
N ASN A 215 21.86 24.59 -5.07
CA ASN A 215 21.62 25.60 -6.09
C ASN A 215 20.60 26.65 -5.58
N PRO A 216 21.02 27.60 -4.73
CA PRO A 216 20.14 28.67 -4.23
C PRO A 216 19.83 29.73 -5.29
N GLN A 217 20.51 29.71 -6.44
CA GLN A 217 20.24 30.56 -7.58
C GLN A 217 19.60 29.72 -8.67
N GLU A 218 18.27 29.65 -8.71
CA GLU A 218 17.48 29.87 -9.93
C GLU A 218 16.04 30.16 -9.52
N LEU A 219 15.69 31.45 -9.56
CA LEU A 219 14.33 32.01 -9.53
C LEU A 219 13.49 31.61 -10.76
N SER A 220 13.84 30.54 -11.45
CA SER A 220 13.03 29.93 -12.50
C SER A 220 12.01 29.01 -11.82
N LYS A 221 10.74 29.41 -11.88
CA LYS A 221 9.59 28.79 -11.21
C LYS A 221 9.29 27.33 -11.62
N ASP A 222 10.04 26.75 -12.56
CA ASP A 222 9.67 25.50 -13.25
C ASP A 222 10.72 24.37 -13.18
N PHE A 223 11.76 24.49 -12.35
CA PHE A 223 12.70 23.39 -12.11
C PHE A 223 12.20 22.40 -11.05
N MET A 224 12.54 21.11 -11.24
CA MET A 224 12.15 20.07 -10.31
C MET A 224 12.91 20.17 -8.98
N THR A 225 12.19 20.51 -7.91
CA THR A 225 12.73 20.62 -6.55
C THR A 225 12.96 19.25 -5.91
N GLU A 226 13.73 19.22 -4.82
CA GLU A 226 13.91 17.98 -4.03
C GLU A 226 12.59 17.43 -3.46
N VAL A 227 11.63 18.32 -3.18
CA VAL A 227 10.27 17.95 -2.75
C VAL A 227 9.58 17.18 -3.86
N HIS A 228 9.58 17.71 -5.09
CA HIS A 228 8.97 17.04 -6.24
C HIS A 228 9.64 15.70 -6.55
N ARG A 229 10.96 15.60 -6.37
CA ARG A 229 11.69 14.32 -6.51
C ARG A 229 11.25 13.30 -5.47
N GLU A 230 11.07 13.72 -4.22
CA GLU A 230 10.62 12.83 -3.16
C GLU A 230 9.16 12.39 -3.36
N GLU A 231 8.27 13.29 -3.79
CA GLU A 231 6.89 12.93 -4.19
C GLU A 231 6.88 11.89 -5.32
N ARG A 232 7.78 12.00 -6.31
CA ARG A 232 7.95 10.99 -7.37
C ARG A 232 8.39 9.64 -6.81
N ARG A 233 9.38 9.61 -5.91
CA ARG A 233 9.83 8.36 -5.25
C ARG A 233 8.70 7.72 -4.48
N ARG A 234 8.02 8.48 -3.61
CA ARG A 234 6.89 7.99 -2.81
C ARG A 234 5.76 7.45 -3.69
N THR A 235 5.46 8.14 -4.79
CA THR A 235 4.47 7.68 -5.78
C THR A 235 4.87 6.35 -6.41
N TRP A 236 6.12 6.21 -6.88
CA TRP A 236 6.60 4.97 -7.47
C TRP A 236 6.62 3.81 -6.47
N TRP A 237 7.17 4.03 -5.28
CA TRP A 237 7.25 3.00 -4.24
C TRP A 237 5.87 2.59 -3.73
N LEU A 238 4.89 3.50 -3.70
CA LEU A 238 3.51 3.12 -3.40
C LEU A 238 2.91 2.26 -4.51
N LEU A 239 3.13 2.59 -5.79
CA LEU A 239 2.71 1.74 -6.91
C LEU A 239 3.41 0.37 -6.87
N PHE A 240 4.68 0.32 -6.49
CA PHE A 240 5.43 -0.92 -6.28
C PHE A 240 4.75 -1.81 -5.24
N LEU A 241 4.41 -1.26 -4.07
CA LEU A 241 3.66 -1.97 -3.01
C LEU A 241 2.32 -2.50 -3.54
N MET A 242 1.57 -1.62 -4.20
CA MET A 242 0.25 -1.92 -4.74
C MET A 242 0.27 -3.03 -5.79
N ASP A 243 1.27 -3.04 -6.67
CA ASP A 243 1.42 -4.09 -7.68
C ASP A 243 1.55 -5.48 -7.04
N ARG A 244 2.40 -5.66 -6.02
CA ARG A 244 2.56 -6.95 -5.33
C ARG A 244 1.31 -7.35 -4.56
N HIS A 245 0.71 -6.40 -3.86
CA HIS A 245 -0.53 -6.63 -3.13
C HIS A 245 -1.66 -7.10 -4.09
N LEU A 246 -1.85 -6.41 -5.21
CA LEU A 246 -2.87 -6.76 -6.20
C LEU A 246 -2.54 -8.06 -6.94
N ALA A 247 -1.26 -8.32 -7.22
CA ALA A 247 -0.80 -9.57 -7.81
C ALA A 247 -1.10 -10.77 -6.90
N LEU A 248 -0.92 -10.62 -5.59
CA LEU A 248 -1.32 -11.61 -4.60
C LEU A 248 -2.84 -11.75 -4.55
N CYS A 249 -3.59 -10.65 -4.46
CA CYS A 249 -5.05 -10.67 -4.41
C CYS A 249 -5.67 -11.36 -5.63
N TYR A 250 -5.21 -11.04 -6.84
CA TYR A 250 -5.88 -11.43 -8.09
C TYR A 250 -5.14 -12.52 -8.88
N ASN A 251 -4.08 -13.09 -8.30
CA ASN A 251 -3.23 -14.08 -8.94
C ASN A 251 -2.75 -13.61 -10.33
N ARG A 252 -2.21 -12.38 -10.42
CA ARG A 252 -1.85 -11.72 -11.69
C ARG A 252 -0.37 -11.40 -11.79
N PRO A 253 0.27 -11.56 -12.97
CA PRO A 253 1.64 -11.13 -13.24
C PRO A 253 1.99 -9.77 -12.63
N LEU A 254 3.20 -9.63 -12.09
CA LEU A 254 3.71 -8.35 -11.61
C LEU A 254 3.83 -7.41 -12.81
N ALA A 255 3.31 -6.19 -12.67
CA ALA A 255 3.41 -5.16 -13.69
C ALA A 255 4.72 -4.38 -13.59
N LEU A 256 5.28 -4.22 -12.39
CA LEU A 256 6.47 -3.41 -12.11
C LEU A 256 7.62 -4.32 -11.68
N LEU A 257 8.71 -4.30 -12.44
CA LEU A 257 9.86 -5.16 -12.21
C LEU A 257 10.80 -4.55 -11.16
N GLU A 258 11.43 -5.41 -10.37
CA GLU A 258 12.44 -4.95 -9.40
C GLU A 258 13.66 -4.32 -10.07
N ALA A 259 14.06 -4.86 -11.22
CA ALA A 259 15.14 -4.32 -12.02
C ALA A 259 14.88 -2.88 -12.49
N GLU A 260 13.61 -2.46 -12.60
CA GLU A 260 13.25 -1.07 -12.93
C GLU A 260 13.55 -0.11 -11.78
N CYS A 261 13.70 -0.62 -10.56
CA CYS A 261 13.82 0.17 -9.32
C CYS A 261 15.25 0.23 -8.78
N LYS A 262 16.19 -0.56 -9.33
CA LYS A 262 17.50 -0.85 -8.73
C LYS A 262 18.31 0.39 -8.31
N ASP A 263 18.18 1.51 -9.03
CA ASP A 263 18.95 2.74 -8.80
C ASP A 263 18.11 3.85 -8.12
N LEU A 264 16.84 3.58 -7.80
CA LEU A 264 15.94 4.55 -7.18
C LEU A 264 16.13 4.55 -5.66
N LEU A 265 16.30 5.73 -5.04
CA LEU A 265 16.42 5.83 -3.59
C LEU A 265 15.13 5.39 -2.89
N LEU A 266 15.27 4.74 -1.74
CA LEU A 266 14.15 4.50 -0.84
C LEU A 266 13.53 5.83 -0.34
N PRO A 267 12.22 5.89 -0.07
CA PRO A 267 11.59 7.10 0.46
C PRO A 267 12.16 7.52 1.81
N LEU A 268 12.10 8.81 2.11
CA LEU A 268 12.30 9.32 3.47
C LEU A 268 11.22 8.76 4.41
N ASP A 269 11.58 8.58 5.68
CA ASP A 269 10.61 8.25 6.71
C ASP A 269 9.53 9.34 6.83
N ASP A 270 8.33 8.97 7.29
CA ASP A 270 7.18 9.87 7.33
C ASP A 270 7.38 11.07 8.27
N VAL A 271 8.22 10.94 9.31
CA VAL A 271 8.49 12.03 10.26
C VAL A 271 9.37 13.08 9.60
N THR A 272 10.50 12.66 9.00
CA THR A 272 11.37 13.56 8.25
C THR A 272 10.63 14.20 7.08
N TRP A 273 9.83 13.42 6.34
CA TRP A 273 9.05 13.92 5.21
C TRP A 273 8.06 15.02 5.60
N GLN A 274 7.35 14.84 6.71
CA GLN A 274 6.31 15.79 7.16
C GLN A 274 6.85 16.90 8.08
N SER A 275 8.16 16.93 8.38
CA SER A 275 8.78 17.93 9.25
C SER A 275 8.79 19.36 8.68
N GLY A 276 8.57 19.52 7.36
CA GLY A 276 8.72 20.79 6.65
C GLY A 276 10.18 21.18 6.35
N ALA A 277 11.16 20.44 6.84
CA ALA A 277 12.56 20.66 6.49
C ALA A 277 12.82 20.42 4.99
N GLN A 278 13.83 21.08 4.43
CA GLN A 278 14.21 20.86 3.03
C GLN A 278 14.72 19.41 2.87
N PRO A 279 14.11 18.59 1.98
CA PRO A 279 14.58 17.22 1.78
C PRO A 279 15.89 17.21 1.01
N HIS A 280 16.69 16.17 1.25
CA HIS A 280 17.96 15.95 0.57
C HIS A 280 18.02 14.55 -0.06
N SER A 281 18.50 14.49 -1.30
CA SER A 281 18.83 13.25 -1.99
C SER A 281 20.28 12.86 -1.71
N HIS A 282 20.46 11.84 -0.87
CA HIS A 282 21.76 11.29 -0.55
C HIS A 282 21.66 9.77 -0.38
N GLY A 283 22.36 9.02 -1.24
CA GLY A 283 22.44 7.57 -1.18
C GLY A 283 23.85 7.05 -0.87
N PHE A 284 23.93 5.78 -0.46
CA PHE A 284 25.21 5.12 -0.19
C PHE A 284 26.05 4.89 -1.44
N GLN A 285 25.40 4.61 -2.59
CA GLN A 285 26.10 4.33 -3.85
C GLN A 285 26.93 5.52 -4.36
N GLN A 286 28.11 5.22 -4.88
CA GLN A 286 29.04 6.24 -5.42
C GLN A 286 28.48 6.93 -6.67
N ASN A 287 27.72 6.20 -7.49
CA ASN A 287 27.15 6.69 -8.75
C ASN A 287 25.68 7.14 -8.62
N GLY A 288 25.14 7.18 -7.39
CA GLY A 288 23.77 7.60 -7.10
C GLY A 288 23.69 9.06 -6.65
N PRO A 289 22.50 9.55 -6.25
CA PRO A 289 22.36 10.93 -5.79
C PRO A 289 23.18 11.24 -4.54
N ARG A 290 23.93 12.36 -4.57
CA ARG A 290 24.76 12.82 -3.45
C ARG A 290 24.49 14.29 -3.13
N CYS A 291 24.35 14.57 -1.83
CA CYS A 291 24.22 15.90 -1.29
C CYS A 291 25.58 16.39 -0.78
N VAL A 292 26.00 17.61 -1.15
CA VAL A 292 27.26 18.21 -0.66
C VAL A 292 27.22 18.50 0.84
N LEU A 293 26.02 18.72 1.36
CA LEU A 293 25.83 19.02 2.77
C LEU A 293 25.91 17.75 3.60
N ALA A 294 25.67 16.55 3.02
CA ALA A 294 25.64 15.26 3.68
C ALA A 294 27.02 14.59 3.80
N PRO A 295 27.35 13.87 4.89
CA PRO A 295 28.67 13.26 5.07
C PRO A 295 28.81 12.03 4.15
N SER A 296 29.97 11.90 3.51
CA SER A 296 30.30 10.71 2.73
C SER A 296 30.20 9.43 3.55
N GLY A 297 29.61 8.38 2.98
CA GLY A 297 29.44 7.09 3.65
C GLY A 297 28.17 6.98 4.50
N THR A 298 27.33 8.02 4.50
CA THR A 298 25.96 7.97 5.00
C THR A 298 24.97 7.99 3.83
N GLY A 299 23.67 7.87 4.10
CA GLY A 299 22.64 8.04 3.09
C GLY A 299 21.53 7.00 3.19
N ARG A 300 20.69 7.00 2.16
CA ARG A 300 19.61 6.03 1.96
C ARG A 300 20.08 4.90 1.07
N ASP A 301 19.53 3.72 1.30
CA ASP A 301 19.63 2.62 0.35
C ASP A 301 18.82 2.92 -0.91
N ASN A 302 19.09 2.14 -1.96
CA ASN A 302 18.41 2.21 -3.23
C ASN A 302 17.94 0.81 -3.65
N GLY A 303 16.93 0.79 -4.50
CA GLY A 303 16.30 -0.44 -4.96
C GLY A 303 15.45 -1.13 -3.88
N PRO A 304 14.83 -2.25 -4.23
CA PRO A 304 13.96 -2.98 -3.32
C PRO A 304 14.77 -3.53 -2.13
N SER A 305 14.40 -3.16 -0.91
CA SER A 305 15.01 -3.69 0.31
C SER A 305 14.30 -4.97 0.77
N VAL A 306 15.00 -5.78 1.57
CA VAL A 306 14.44 -6.90 2.36
C VAL A 306 14.59 -6.69 3.86
N THR A 307 15.10 -5.53 4.30
CA THR A 307 15.31 -5.19 5.71
C THR A 307 14.32 -4.13 6.19
N CYS A 308 13.80 -4.32 7.40
CA CYS A 308 12.99 -3.36 8.12
C CYS A 308 13.88 -2.23 8.68
N THR A 309 13.58 -0.98 8.33
CA THR A 309 14.38 0.18 8.75
C THR A 309 13.66 1.11 9.73
N GLY A 310 12.37 0.87 9.99
CA GLY A 310 11.53 1.76 10.78
C GLY A 310 10.06 1.33 10.74
N VAL A 311 9.18 2.19 11.25
CA VAL A 311 7.74 1.89 11.47
C VAL A 311 6.80 2.41 10.37
N GLY A 312 7.31 3.17 9.40
CA GLY A 312 6.52 3.72 8.29
C GLY A 312 6.23 2.70 7.19
N LEU A 313 5.22 2.95 6.37
CA LEU A 313 4.79 2.03 5.32
C LEU A 313 5.95 1.59 4.40
N PHE A 314 6.81 2.54 4.01
CA PHE A 314 7.98 2.25 3.16
C PHE A 314 9.15 1.62 3.92
N GLU A 315 9.14 1.65 5.25
CA GLU A 315 10.23 1.16 6.10
C GLU A 315 10.00 -0.29 6.55
N PHE A 316 8.76 -0.65 6.95
CA PHE A 316 8.45 -2.01 7.41
C PHE A 316 7.73 -2.85 6.35
N PHE A 317 6.82 -2.27 5.56
CA PHE A 317 5.95 -3.06 4.67
C PHE A 317 6.53 -3.22 3.26
N LEU A 318 7.25 -2.22 2.75
CA LEU A 318 7.95 -2.32 1.48
C LEU A 318 8.89 -3.52 1.39
N PRO A 319 9.72 -3.82 2.40
CA PRO A 319 10.56 -5.00 2.34
C PRO A 319 9.78 -6.33 2.28
N LEU A 320 8.65 -6.42 3.00
CA LEU A 320 7.76 -7.58 2.93
C LEU A 320 7.13 -7.73 1.54
N MET A 321 6.80 -6.61 0.89
CA MET A 321 6.30 -6.63 -0.48
C MET A 321 7.38 -6.96 -1.51
N THR A 322 8.65 -6.62 -1.27
CA THR A 322 9.78 -7.14 -2.08
C THR A 322 9.79 -8.66 -2.04
N VAL A 323 9.81 -9.26 -0.84
CA VAL A 323 9.79 -10.73 -0.67
C VAL A 323 8.52 -11.35 -1.26
N THR A 324 7.38 -10.68 -1.14
CA THR A 324 6.12 -11.10 -1.80
C THR A 324 6.28 -11.16 -3.32
N GLY A 325 7.00 -10.21 -3.92
CA GLY A 325 7.33 -10.20 -5.36
C GLY A 325 8.14 -11.43 -5.77
N HIS A 326 9.24 -11.70 -5.07
CA HIS A 326 10.07 -12.89 -5.29
C HIS A 326 9.25 -14.19 -5.19
N LEU A 327 8.39 -14.27 -4.17
CA LEU A 327 7.52 -15.42 -3.95
C LEU A 327 6.48 -15.60 -5.07
N LEU A 328 5.88 -14.51 -5.55
CA LEU A 328 4.94 -14.54 -6.67
C LEU A 328 5.61 -15.07 -7.95
N ASP A 329 6.81 -14.61 -8.26
CA ASP A 329 7.55 -15.06 -9.43
C ASP A 329 8.03 -16.50 -9.29
N PHE A 330 8.52 -16.90 -8.12
CA PHE A 330 8.82 -18.30 -7.79
C PHE A 330 7.61 -19.20 -8.01
N ASN A 331 6.47 -18.86 -7.41
CA ASN A 331 5.25 -19.67 -7.50
C ASN A 331 4.77 -19.80 -8.96
N ARG A 332 4.86 -18.73 -9.75
CA ARG A 332 4.53 -18.80 -11.19
C ARG A 332 5.50 -19.68 -11.97
N ALA A 333 6.81 -19.49 -11.77
CA ALA A 333 7.83 -20.24 -12.46
C ALA A 333 7.71 -21.74 -12.16
N LYS A 334 7.52 -22.10 -10.88
CA LYS A 334 7.30 -23.49 -10.42
C LYS A 334 6.06 -24.12 -11.05
N ASN A 335 5.02 -23.33 -11.30
CA ASN A 335 3.76 -23.78 -11.90
C ASN A 335 3.71 -23.66 -13.43
N HIS A 336 4.74 -23.09 -14.06
CA HIS A 336 4.76 -22.86 -15.50
C HIS A 336 4.94 -24.18 -16.27
N PRO A 337 4.09 -24.51 -17.27
CA PRO A 337 4.11 -25.82 -17.93
C PRO A 337 5.46 -26.22 -18.57
N VAL A 338 6.23 -25.23 -19.01
CA VAL A 338 7.56 -25.46 -19.62
C VAL A 338 8.66 -25.54 -18.55
N LEU A 339 8.53 -24.78 -17.47
CA LEU A 339 9.59 -24.70 -16.45
C LEU A 339 9.40 -25.73 -15.34
N VAL A 340 8.20 -26.30 -15.17
CA VAL A 340 7.92 -27.29 -14.11
C VAL A 340 8.88 -28.49 -14.13
N SER A 341 9.43 -28.82 -15.30
CA SER A 341 10.43 -29.88 -15.50
C SER A 341 11.87 -29.45 -15.15
N ALA A 342 12.10 -28.19 -14.74
CA ALA A 342 13.39 -27.72 -14.27
C ALA A 342 13.82 -28.53 -13.03
N GLY A 343 15.13 -28.71 -12.88
CA GLY A 343 15.70 -29.58 -11.85
C GLY A 343 15.30 -29.14 -10.44
N ALA A 344 14.97 -30.11 -9.58
CA ALA A 344 14.56 -29.87 -8.19
C ALA A 344 15.52 -28.97 -7.40
N SER A 345 16.83 -29.02 -7.71
CA SER A 345 17.86 -28.18 -7.10
C SER A 345 17.67 -26.68 -7.35
N MET A 346 17.15 -26.29 -8.52
CA MET A 346 16.85 -24.89 -8.85
C MET A 346 15.76 -24.35 -7.92
N TRP A 347 14.65 -25.09 -7.80
CA TRP A 347 13.52 -24.70 -6.96
C TRP A 347 13.90 -24.64 -5.49
N SER A 348 14.64 -25.64 -5.00
CA SER A 348 15.15 -25.64 -3.63
C SER A 348 16.17 -24.54 -3.36
N SER A 349 16.86 -24.02 -4.38
CA SER A 349 17.75 -22.86 -4.22
C SER A 349 16.96 -21.56 -4.09
N GLN A 350 15.95 -21.35 -4.94
CA GLN A 350 15.09 -20.17 -4.88
C GLN A 350 14.27 -20.14 -3.58
N GLU A 351 13.75 -21.29 -3.14
CA GLU A 351 13.05 -21.42 -1.88
C GLU A 351 13.93 -21.02 -0.69
N ARG A 352 15.18 -21.54 -0.63
CA ARG A 352 16.14 -21.15 0.42
C ARG A 352 16.49 -19.66 0.38
N GLN A 353 16.56 -19.06 -0.80
CA GLN A 353 16.82 -17.63 -0.93
C GLN A 353 15.68 -16.81 -0.31
N ILE A 354 14.43 -17.10 -0.66
CA ILE A 354 13.26 -16.38 -0.12
C ILE A 354 13.16 -16.56 1.41
N LEU A 355 13.42 -17.77 1.91
CA LEU A 355 13.45 -18.02 3.36
C LEU A 355 14.56 -17.22 4.05
N SER A 356 15.75 -17.11 3.45
CA SER A 356 16.85 -16.29 3.98
C SER A 356 16.51 -14.80 3.98
N GLU A 357 15.78 -14.30 2.99
CA GLU A 357 15.30 -12.92 2.98
C GLU A 357 14.29 -12.66 4.11
N LEU A 358 13.40 -13.62 4.38
CA LEU A 358 12.48 -13.54 5.54
C LEU A 358 13.22 -13.59 6.88
N GLU A 359 14.34 -14.32 6.98
CA GLU A 359 15.19 -14.31 8.17
C GLU A 359 15.90 -12.97 8.35
N GLN A 360 16.48 -12.42 7.28
CA GLN A 360 17.10 -11.08 7.30
C GLN A 360 16.08 -10.00 7.71
N TYR A 361 14.86 -10.09 7.20
CA TYR A 361 13.78 -9.20 7.63
C TYR A 361 13.47 -9.36 9.12
N GLN A 362 13.33 -10.60 9.62
CA GLN A 362 13.08 -10.87 11.05
C GLN A 362 14.16 -10.25 11.93
N ASP A 363 15.44 -10.48 11.60
CA ASP A 363 16.57 -9.96 12.36
C ASP A 363 16.56 -8.44 12.43
N SER A 364 16.19 -7.78 11.33
CA SER A 364 16.07 -6.32 11.28
C SER A 364 14.85 -5.78 12.06
N LEU A 365 13.73 -6.51 12.03
CA LEU A 365 12.53 -6.17 12.80
C LEU A 365 12.77 -6.31 14.30
N ASP A 366 13.44 -7.37 14.73
CA ASP A 366 13.72 -7.61 16.16
C ASP A 366 14.58 -6.48 16.74
N ARG A 367 15.58 -6.00 15.99
CA ARG A 367 16.41 -4.84 16.37
C ARG A 367 15.60 -3.56 16.58
N LEU A 368 14.50 -3.37 15.84
CA LEU A 368 13.61 -2.21 16.00
C LEU A 368 12.81 -2.30 17.32
N THR A 369 12.53 -3.51 17.80
CA THR A 369 11.68 -3.75 18.98
C THR A 369 12.45 -3.90 20.29
N VAL A 370 13.77 -4.08 20.25
CA VAL A 370 14.63 -4.11 21.44
C VAL A 370 14.78 -2.68 21.97
N PRO A 371 14.36 -2.38 23.21
CA PRO A 371 14.61 -1.08 23.81
C PRO A 371 16.12 -0.88 23.96
N GLU A 372 16.70 0.13 23.30
CA GLU A 372 18.10 0.47 23.50
C GLU A 372 18.37 0.72 25.00
N SER A 373 19.45 0.13 25.50
CA SER A 373 19.86 0.33 26.88
C SER A 373 20.16 1.82 27.14
N PRO A 374 19.89 2.36 28.35
CA PRO A 374 20.21 3.76 28.66
C PRO A 374 21.69 4.14 28.51
N ILE A 375 22.57 3.14 28.38
CA ILE A 375 24.02 3.29 28.30
C ILE A 375 24.47 3.59 26.86
N GLU A 376 23.79 3.03 25.84
CA GLU A 376 24.12 3.25 24.42
C GLU A 376 23.61 4.59 23.89
N ARG A 377 22.57 5.16 24.51
CA ARG A 377 22.07 6.51 24.24
C ARG A 377 23.11 7.63 24.45
N ARG A 378 24.21 7.34 25.18
CA ARG A 378 25.29 8.31 25.46
C ARG A 378 26.49 8.19 24.52
N THR A 379 26.61 7.11 23.77
CA THR A 379 27.74 6.88 22.84
C THR A 379 27.39 7.23 21.39
N SER A 380 26.11 7.19 21.01
CA SER A 380 25.61 7.59 19.68
C SER A 380 25.48 9.11 19.47
N THR A 381 25.54 9.92 20.53
CA THR A 381 25.44 11.39 20.47
C THR A 381 26.57 12.09 19.73
N ASN A 382 27.68 11.41 19.39
CA ASN A 382 28.79 12.00 18.64
C ASN A 382 28.71 11.79 17.11
N ALA A 383 27.75 11.00 16.60
CA ALA A 383 27.61 10.73 15.15
C ALA A 383 26.28 11.20 14.53
N GLN A 384 25.33 11.69 15.34
CA GLN A 384 24.02 12.19 14.87
C GLN A 384 23.81 13.65 15.30
N GLN A 385 24.58 14.59 14.74
CA GLN A 385 24.46 16.01 15.07
C GLN A 385 23.54 16.80 14.11
N TRP A 386 22.64 16.14 13.37
CA TRP A 386 21.63 16.81 12.53
C TRP A 386 20.18 16.65 12.97
N SER A 387 19.95 16.08 14.15
CA SER A 387 18.62 16.03 14.75
C SER A 387 18.68 16.76 16.10
N GLN A 388 18.48 18.08 16.08
CA GLN A 388 18.17 18.82 17.31
C GLN A 388 16.70 18.56 17.65
N THR A 389 16.39 17.38 18.16
CA THR A 389 15.06 17.09 18.73
C THR A 389 15.03 17.52 20.20
N PRO A 390 14.03 18.29 20.64
CA PRO A 390 13.82 18.55 22.06
C PRO A 390 13.57 17.24 22.83
N PRO A 391 13.81 17.19 24.16
CA PRO A 391 13.57 15.97 24.94
C PRO A 391 12.11 15.55 24.81
N ALA A 392 11.87 14.34 24.29
CA ALA A 392 10.54 13.81 24.07
C ALA A 392 9.76 13.71 25.38
N SER A 393 8.48 14.06 25.34
CA SER A 393 7.58 13.93 26.47
C SER A 393 7.24 12.45 26.76
N VAL A 394 6.85 12.14 28.00
CA VAL A 394 6.45 10.77 28.40
C VAL A 394 5.30 10.22 27.54
N HIS A 395 4.42 11.09 27.03
CA HIS A 395 3.34 10.70 26.13
C HIS A 395 3.82 10.29 24.73
N GLU A 396 4.81 10.99 24.16
CA GLU A 396 5.39 10.66 22.86
C GLU A 396 6.15 9.31 22.90
N ASP A 397 6.82 9.01 24.02
CA ASP A 397 7.54 7.74 24.22
C ASP A 397 6.57 6.54 24.30
N SER A 398 5.40 6.76 24.92
CA SER A 398 4.33 5.75 24.96
C SER A 398 3.66 5.52 23.60
N GLU A 399 3.41 6.57 22.81
CA GLU A 399 2.84 6.46 21.46
C GLU A 399 3.81 5.76 20.51
N ALA A 400 5.08 6.14 20.51
CA ALA A 400 6.12 5.50 19.70
C ALA A 400 6.27 4.01 20.02
N THR A 401 6.29 3.67 21.31
CA THR A 401 6.34 2.26 21.76
C THR A 401 5.12 1.47 21.29
N HIS A 402 3.92 2.07 21.36
CA HIS A 402 2.70 1.42 20.90
C HIS A 402 2.75 1.16 19.38
N ILE A 403 3.13 2.17 18.58
CA ILE A 403 3.28 2.03 17.12
C ILE A 403 4.29 0.93 16.78
N ALA A 404 5.45 0.90 17.44
CA ALA A 404 6.47 -0.12 17.19
C ALA A 404 5.95 -1.55 17.47
N LYS A 405 5.17 -1.73 18.54
CA LYS A 405 4.52 -3.01 18.84
C LYS A 405 3.48 -3.39 17.79
N THR A 406 2.63 -2.44 17.40
CA THR A 406 1.60 -2.66 16.36
C THR A 406 2.26 -3.07 15.04
N VAL A 407 3.27 -2.33 14.58
CA VAL A 407 4.05 -2.67 13.38
C VAL A 407 4.70 -4.04 13.50
N SER A 408 5.33 -4.36 14.63
CA SER A 408 5.92 -5.68 14.85
C SER A 408 4.90 -6.81 14.72
N ALA A 409 3.70 -6.65 15.30
CA ALA A 409 2.65 -7.66 15.23
C ALA A 409 2.13 -7.85 13.79
N TYR A 410 1.86 -6.75 13.06
CA TYR A 410 1.50 -6.81 11.64
C TYR A 410 2.60 -7.43 10.77
N ALA A 411 3.84 -7.02 10.96
CA ALA A 411 4.99 -7.53 10.22
C ALA A 411 5.18 -9.04 10.43
N ARG A 412 5.18 -9.50 11.69
CA ARG A 412 5.28 -10.94 12.03
C ARG A 412 4.12 -11.75 11.44
N HIS A 413 2.90 -11.20 11.44
CA HIS A 413 1.77 -11.85 10.77
C HIS A 413 2.03 -12.04 9.28
N VAL A 414 2.41 -10.97 8.56
CA VAL A 414 2.69 -11.05 7.12
C VAL A 414 3.83 -12.03 6.83
N MET A 415 4.89 -12.03 7.63
CA MET A 415 5.98 -13.01 7.50
C MET A 415 5.50 -14.44 7.68
N ALA A 416 4.64 -14.71 8.67
CA ALA A 416 4.05 -16.03 8.87
C ALA A 416 3.21 -16.44 7.66
N VAL A 417 2.42 -15.51 7.09
CA VAL A 417 1.66 -15.74 5.84
C VAL A 417 2.59 -16.05 4.66
N LEU A 418 3.69 -15.33 4.49
CA LEU A 418 4.66 -15.61 3.42
C LEU A 418 5.30 -17.00 3.59
N ARG A 419 5.61 -17.42 4.82
CA ARG A 419 6.08 -18.79 5.10
C ARG A 419 5.03 -19.86 4.80
N ILE A 420 3.76 -19.61 5.12
CA ILE A 420 2.64 -20.49 4.73
C ILE A 420 2.57 -20.60 3.20
N LEU A 421 2.62 -19.47 2.49
CA LEU A 421 2.55 -19.46 1.02
C LEU A 421 3.76 -20.12 0.37
N MET A 422 4.95 -20.07 0.98
CA MET A 422 6.13 -20.82 0.51
C MET A 422 5.91 -22.34 0.58
N GLY A 423 5.37 -22.84 1.70
CA GLY A 423 5.27 -24.27 1.99
C GLY A 423 3.98 -24.95 1.53
N SER A 424 2.90 -24.18 1.29
CA SER A 424 1.56 -24.72 1.04
C SER A 424 1.04 -24.49 -0.39
N LYS A 425 -0.10 -25.10 -0.69
CA LYS A 425 -0.84 -24.87 -1.94
C LYS A 425 -1.64 -23.59 -1.83
N TRP A 426 -1.45 -22.68 -2.79
CA TRP A 426 -2.15 -21.40 -2.82
C TRP A 426 -3.63 -21.54 -3.20
N ASP A 427 -3.94 -22.48 -4.09
CA ASP A 427 -5.30 -22.69 -4.56
C ASP A 427 -6.10 -23.48 -3.52
N PRO A 428 -7.15 -22.88 -2.91
CA PRO A 428 -7.88 -23.53 -1.82
C PRO A 428 -8.60 -24.79 -2.28
N VAL A 429 -9.03 -24.89 -3.55
CA VAL A 429 -9.66 -26.11 -4.04
C VAL A 429 -8.64 -27.24 -4.12
N GLN A 430 -7.46 -27.01 -4.70
CA GLN A 430 -6.38 -28.02 -4.71
C GLN A 430 -5.90 -28.41 -3.31
N LEU A 431 -5.91 -27.45 -2.39
CA LEU A 431 -5.60 -27.69 -0.98
C LEU A 431 -6.63 -28.62 -0.32
N PHE A 432 -7.92 -28.40 -0.58
CA PHE A 432 -9.00 -29.20 0.00
C PHE A 432 -9.20 -30.55 -0.69
N GLU A 433 -8.99 -30.66 -2.00
CA GLU A 433 -9.05 -31.93 -2.73
C GLU A 433 -7.97 -32.91 -2.26
N ASP A 434 -6.77 -32.39 -1.95
CA ASP A 434 -5.62 -33.14 -1.45
C ASP A 434 -5.29 -34.42 -2.24
N ALA A 435 -5.40 -34.35 -3.57
CA ALA A 435 -5.24 -35.51 -4.46
C ALA A 435 -3.84 -36.17 -4.42
N ASP A 436 -2.83 -35.45 -3.96
CA ASP A 436 -1.44 -35.90 -3.79
C ASP A 436 -1.09 -36.27 -2.32
N PHE A 437 -2.08 -36.28 -1.42
CA PHE A 437 -1.91 -36.54 0.01
C PHE A 437 -0.91 -35.59 0.70
N TRP A 438 -0.78 -34.36 0.22
CA TRP A 438 0.11 -33.34 0.80
C TRP A 438 -0.21 -33.07 2.27
N THR A 439 -1.47 -33.18 2.72
CA THR A 439 -1.83 -33.00 4.13
C THR A 439 -1.19 -34.01 5.08
N SER A 440 -0.66 -35.13 4.57
CA SER A 440 0.09 -36.13 5.35
C SER A 440 1.61 -35.91 5.32
N SER A 441 2.08 -34.85 4.64
CA SER A 441 3.50 -34.57 4.46
C SER A 441 4.12 -33.78 5.62
N PRO A 442 5.46 -33.79 5.77
CA PRO A 442 6.15 -32.89 6.71
C PRO A 442 5.88 -31.40 6.40
N GLY A 443 5.79 -31.03 5.12
CA GLY A 443 5.53 -29.65 4.71
C GLY A 443 4.17 -29.12 5.17
N PHE A 444 3.17 -29.99 5.31
CA PHE A 444 1.90 -29.62 5.94
C PHE A 444 2.08 -29.26 7.41
N LYS A 445 2.84 -30.05 8.17
CA LYS A 445 3.12 -29.79 9.59
C LYS A 445 3.83 -28.45 9.78
N ASP A 446 4.83 -28.16 8.94
CA ASP A 446 5.58 -26.90 9.00
C ASP A 446 4.68 -25.70 8.65
N SER A 447 3.88 -25.82 7.58
CA SER A 447 2.92 -24.79 7.18
C SER A 447 1.84 -24.56 8.26
N MET A 448 1.42 -25.62 8.96
CA MET A 448 0.47 -25.52 10.05
C MET A 448 1.07 -24.82 11.27
N SER A 449 2.35 -25.05 11.58
CA SER A 449 3.06 -24.31 12.63
C SER A 449 3.02 -22.81 12.37
N HIS A 450 3.37 -22.38 11.15
CA HIS A 450 3.29 -20.96 10.76
C HIS A 450 1.85 -20.42 10.77
N THR A 451 0.86 -21.26 10.46
CA THR A 451 -0.57 -20.90 10.55
C THR A 451 -0.99 -20.58 11.99
N ILE A 452 -0.52 -21.36 12.98
CA ILE A 452 -0.75 -21.05 14.39
C ILE A 452 -0.07 -19.73 14.76
N THR A 453 1.21 -19.55 14.40
CA THR A 453 1.93 -18.28 14.63
C THR A 453 1.20 -17.08 14.01
N ALA A 454 0.66 -17.23 12.80
CA ALA A 454 -0.14 -16.17 12.15
C ALA A 454 -1.39 -15.83 12.97
N SER A 455 -2.07 -16.81 13.55
CA SER A 455 -3.26 -16.62 14.39
C SER A 455 -2.96 -16.01 15.77
N GLU A 456 -1.78 -16.30 16.33
CA GLU A 456 -1.27 -15.66 17.56
C GLU A 456 -1.00 -14.17 17.29
N CYS A 457 -0.34 -13.85 16.17
CA CYS A 457 -0.13 -12.47 15.75
C CYS A 457 -1.48 -11.74 15.53
N VAL A 458 -2.50 -12.41 14.97
CA VAL A 458 -3.85 -11.83 14.85
C VAL A 458 -4.46 -11.49 16.21
N THR A 459 -4.25 -12.35 17.22
CA THR A 459 -4.75 -12.09 18.58
C THR A 459 -4.05 -10.87 19.19
N GLU A 460 -2.74 -10.77 19.01
CA GLU A 460 -1.96 -9.60 19.45
C GLU A 460 -2.37 -8.31 18.71
N ILE A 461 -2.60 -8.38 17.40
CA ILE A 461 -3.09 -7.23 16.63
C ILE A 461 -4.46 -6.81 17.15
N LEU A 462 -5.38 -7.73 17.47
CA LEU A 462 -6.67 -7.39 18.05
C LEU A 462 -6.57 -6.67 19.41
N GLU A 463 -5.50 -6.89 20.17
CA GLU A 463 -5.24 -6.19 21.43
C GLU A 463 -4.65 -4.80 21.22
N LEU A 464 -3.82 -4.62 20.19
CA LEU A 464 -3.14 -3.38 19.87
C LEU A 464 -3.96 -2.43 18.97
N ASP A 465 -4.72 -2.99 18.03
CA ASP A 465 -5.48 -2.32 16.97
C ASP A 465 -6.83 -3.04 16.75
N PRO A 466 -7.79 -2.88 17.68
CA PRO A 466 -9.01 -3.69 17.73
C PRO A 466 -9.95 -3.51 16.53
N ASP A 467 -9.86 -2.37 15.84
CA ASP A 467 -10.62 -2.04 14.64
C ASP A 467 -9.82 -2.23 13.34
N PHE A 468 -8.57 -2.69 13.40
CA PHE A 468 -7.68 -2.84 12.24
C PHE A 468 -7.52 -1.55 11.43
N SER A 469 -7.57 -0.39 12.11
CA SER A 469 -7.48 0.92 11.46
C SER A 469 -6.08 1.27 10.99
N PHE A 470 -5.04 0.59 11.50
CA PHE A 470 -3.64 0.85 11.13
C PHE A 470 -3.28 0.44 9.70
N MET A 471 -3.82 -0.68 9.20
CA MET A 471 -3.52 -1.15 7.84
C MET A 471 -4.69 -1.90 7.17
N PRO A 472 -5.91 -1.32 7.16
CA PRO A 472 -7.13 -2.03 6.78
C PRO A 472 -7.10 -2.51 5.33
N TYR A 473 -6.53 -1.70 4.43
CA TYR A 473 -6.51 -2.00 3.00
C TYR A 473 -5.68 -3.24 2.67
N PHE A 474 -4.48 -3.37 3.24
CA PHE A 474 -3.56 -4.46 2.88
C PHE A 474 -3.81 -5.75 3.67
N PHE A 475 -4.38 -5.65 4.88
CA PHE A 475 -4.40 -6.78 5.80
C PHE A 475 -5.39 -7.88 5.41
N GLY A 476 -6.49 -7.55 4.73
CA GLY A 476 -7.56 -8.51 4.47
C GLY A 476 -7.14 -9.75 3.68
N ILE A 477 -6.27 -9.60 2.69
CA ILE A 477 -5.75 -10.72 1.90
C ILE A 477 -4.75 -11.56 2.70
N GLN A 478 -4.00 -10.92 3.61
CA GLN A 478 -3.05 -11.60 4.49
C GLN A 478 -3.79 -12.49 5.48
N LEU A 479 -4.87 -11.97 6.07
CA LEU A 479 -5.74 -12.73 6.96
C LEU A 479 -6.38 -13.93 6.26
N LEU A 480 -6.81 -13.77 5.01
CA LEU A 480 -7.35 -14.87 4.21
C LEU A 480 -6.30 -15.96 3.96
N HIS A 481 -5.15 -15.62 3.39
CA HIS A 481 -4.10 -16.60 3.10
C HIS A 481 -3.56 -17.27 4.37
N GLY A 482 -3.43 -16.50 5.46
CA GLY A 482 -2.98 -17.01 6.76
C GLY A 482 -3.94 -17.96 7.46
N SER A 483 -5.19 -18.09 6.99
CA SER A 483 -6.23 -18.87 7.69
C SER A 483 -6.85 -20.00 6.87
N LEU A 484 -6.44 -20.20 5.61
CA LEU A 484 -6.94 -21.31 4.78
C LEU A 484 -6.66 -22.69 5.40
N LEU A 485 -5.48 -22.88 5.99
CA LEU A 485 -5.12 -24.14 6.65
C LEU A 485 -5.91 -24.36 7.95
N LEU A 486 -6.22 -23.31 8.71
CA LEU A 486 -7.14 -23.40 9.86
C LEU A 486 -8.51 -23.87 9.41
N LEU A 487 -9.04 -23.29 8.34
CA LEU A 487 -10.33 -23.67 7.79
C LEU A 487 -10.33 -25.14 7.35
N LEU A 488 -9.27 -25.58 6.66
CA LEU A 488 -9.11 -26.98 6.23
C LEU A 488 -9.16 -27.93 7.43
N VAL A 489 -8.34 -27.68 8.45
CA VAL A 489 -8.23 -28.55 9.64
C VAL A 489 -9.53 -28.54 10.45
N ALA A 490 -10.13 -27.38 10.67
CA ALA A 490 -11.41 -27.25 11.36
C ALA A 490 -12.52 -28.02 10.64
N TYR A 491 -12.56 -27.93 9.31
CA TYR A 491 -13.56 -28.62 8.50
C TYR A 491 -13.34 -30.13 8.41
N ARG A 492 -12.08 -30.59 8.30
CA ARG A 492 -11.75 -32.01 8.13
C ARG A 492 -11.81 -32.80 9.43
N LEU A 493 -11.29 -32.25 10.53
CA LEU A 493 -11.27 -32.93 11.82
C LEU A 493 -12.59 -32.77 12.58
N GLN A 494 -13.36 -31.70 12.32
CA GLN A 494 -14.63 -31.43 12.99
C GLN A 494 -14.51 -31.56 14.52
N ALA A 495 -15.26 -32.47 15.15
CA ALA A 495 -15.27 -32.65 16.60
C ALA A 495 -13.86 -32.95 17.17
N ASP A 496 -12.92 -33.41 16.34
CA ASP A 496 -11.55 -33.75 16.72
C ASP A 496 -10.54 -32.59 16.50
N SER A 497 -10.98 -31.39 16.05
CA SER A 497 -10.07 -30.27 15.75
C SER A 497 -9.26 -29.75 16.95
N GLY A 498 -9.70 -30.02 18.18
CA GLY A 498 -9.03 -29.57 19.39
C GLY A 498 -9.18 -28.07 19.69
N MET A 499 -8.90 -27.68 20.93
CA MET A 499 -9.17 -26.32 21.43
C MET A 499 -8.29 -25.23 20.81
N VAL A 500 -7.03 -25.55 20.48
CA VAL A 500 -6.08 -24.59 19.90
C VAL A 500 -6.54 -24.14 18.51
N ILE A 501 -6.97 -25.08 17.65
CA ILE A 501 -7.50 -24.79 16.32
C ILE A 501 -8.77 -23.95 16.42
N LEU A 502 -9.67 -24.30 17.34
CA LEU A 502 -10.90 -23.55 17.55
C LEU A 502 -10.62 -22.11 18.00
N ALA A 503 -9.70 -21.91 18.96
CA ALA A 503 -9.32 -20.57 19.43
C ALA A 503 -8.68 -19.74 18.30
N ALA A 504 -7.80 -20.34 17.49
CA ALA A 504 -7.21 -19.70 16.32
C ALA A 504 -8.28 -19.30 15.28
N CYS A 505 -9.23 -20.19 14.98
CA CYS A 505 -10.34 -19.88 14.08
C CYS A 505 -11.21 -18.73 14.62
N GLU A 506 -11.46 -18.68 15.94
CA GLU A 506 -12.22 -17.61 16.57
C GLU A 506 -11.49 -16.26 16.53
N ALA A 507 -10.17 -16.26 16.72
CA ALA A 507 -9.34 -15.06 16.54
C ALA A 507 -9.45 -14.52 15.10
N VAL A 508 -9.34 -15.41 14.10
CA VAL A 508 -9.50 -15.03 12.68
C VAL A 508 -10.92 -14.52 12.38
N VAL A 509 -11.97 -15.14 12.93
CA VAL A 509 -13.35 -14.66 12.75
C VAL A 509 -13.50 -13.25 13.33
N ARG A 510 -13.03 -13.00 14.56
CA ARG A 510 -13.08 -11.67 15.19
C ARG A 510 -12.32 -10.64 14.35
N ALA A 511 -11.11 -10.98 13.91
CA ALA A 511 -10.31 -10.10 13.07
C ALA A 511 -10.99 -9.79 11.73
N THR A 512 -11.59 -10.80 11.08
CA THR A 512 -12.32 -10.61 9.82
C THR A 512 -13.55 -9.74 10.01
N GLU A 513 -14.26 -9.88 11.15
CA GLU A 513 -15.40 -9.04 11.51
C GLU A 513 -14.99 -7.58 11.72
N SER A 514 -13.90 -7.32 12.46
CA SER A 514 -13.36 -5.96 12.62
C SER A 514 -12.89 -5.37 11.29
N CYS A 515 -12.08 -6.09 10.51
CA CYS A 515 -11.60 -5.64 9.19
C CYS A 515 -12.75 -5.26 8.25
N PHE A 516 -13.78 -6.10 8.19
CA PHE A 516 -14.94 -5.90 7.32
C PHE A 516 -15.75 -4.65 7.72
N VAL A 517 -15.80 -4.30 9.01
CA VAL A 517 -16.47 -3.06 9.47
C VAL A 517 -15.68 -1.82 9.02
N THR A 518 -14.35 -1.88 9.10
CA THR A 518 -13.43 -0.77 8.81
C THR A 518 -13.26 -0.50 7.33
N LEU A 519 -13.10 -1.55 6.52
CA LEU A 519 -13.07 -1.46 5.06
C LEU A 519 -13.82 -2.68 4.45
N PRO A 520 -15.08 -2.50 4.02
CA PRO A 520 -15.91 -3.63 3.63
C PRO A 520 -15.40 -4.30 2.35
N THR A 521 -15.16 -5.60 2.43
CA THR A 521 -14.89 -6.45 1.26
C THR A 521 -15.72 -7.73 1.28
N ASP A 522 -16.33 -8.08 0.14
CA ASP A 522 -17.28 -9.20 0.09
C ASP A 522 -16.64 -10.56 0.34
N TYR A 523 -15.38 -10.73 -0.08
CA TYR A 523 -14.67 -12.00 0.11
C TYR A 523 -14.42 -12.30 1.59
N GLN A 524 -14.09 -11.29 2.39
CA GLN A 524 -13.96 -11.44 3.85
C GLN A 524 -15.27 -11.86 4.49
N ARG A 525 -16.41 -11.25 4.07
CA ARG A 525 -17.73 -11.64 4.57
C ARG A 525 -18.06 -13.10 4.27
N GLN A 526 -17.81 -13.54 3.03
CA GLN A 526 -18.07 -14.91 2.60
C GLN A 526 -17.17 -15.90 3.35
N PHE A 527 -15.88 -15.60 3.46
CA PHE A 527 -14.91 -16.43 4.18
C PHE A 527 -15.28 -16.58 5.67
N ARG A 528 -15.64 -15.48 6.34
CA ARG A 528 -16.10 -15.48 7.73
C ARG A 528 -17.31 -16.39 7.95
N ASN A 529 -18.27 -16.40 7.03
CA ASN A 529 -19.45 -17.26 7.14
C ASN A 529 -19.08 -18.76 7.06
N VAL A 530 -18.15 -19.10 6.17
CA VAL A 530 -17.63 -20.46 6.03
C VAL A 530 -16.84 -20.89 7.27
N MET A 531 -15.96 -20.03 7.78
CA MET A 531 -15.18 -20.30 9.00
C MET A 531 -16.10 -20.53 10.22
N ARG A 532 -17.15 -19.72 10.39
CA ARG A 532 -18.13 -19.93 11.48
C ARG A 532 -18.90 -21.24 11.36
N SER A 533 -19.21 -21.65 10.13
CA SER A 533 -19.86 -22.94 9.88
C SER A 533 -18.92 -24.10 10.23
N ALA A 534 -17.63 -24.01 9.87
CA ALA A 534 -16.63 -24.99 10.28
C ALA A 534 -16.46 -25.06 11.81
N ILE A 535 -16.42 -23.93 12.51
CA ILE A 535 -16.39 -23.89 13.99
C ILE A 535 -17.64 -24.56 14.59
N ALA A 536 -18.81 -24.33 14.01
CA ALA A 536 -20.05 -24.93 14.50
C ALA A 536 -20.04 -26.45 14.36
N LEU A 537 -19.58 -26.96 13.21
CA LEU A 537 -19.36 -28.40 12.99
C LEU A 537 -18.34 -28.96 13.99
N ALA A 538 -17.22 -28.26 14.18
CA ALA A 538 -16.16 -28.67 15.09
C ALA A 538 -16.56 -28.67 16.57
N ARG A 539 -17.63 -27.95 16.94
CA ARG A 539 -18.26 -27.98 18.27
C ARG A 539 -19.37 -29.03 18.41
N GLY A 540 -19.58 -29.87 17.40
CA GLY A 540 -20.68 -30.85 17.39
C GLY A 540 -22.07 -30.21 17.31
N ARG A 541 -22.16 -28.94 16.87
CA ARG A 541 -23.44 -28.20 16.73
C ARG A 541 -24.02 -28.30 15.30
N GLY A 542 -23.49 -29.22 14.50
CA GLY A 542 -23.96 -29.51 13.14
C GLY A 542 -25.19 -30.41 13.14
N ASP A 543 -26.17 -30.08 12.29
CA ASP A 543 -27.25 -31.01 11.94
C ASP A 543 -26.82 -31.76 10.67
N ARG A 544 -27.07 -33.08 10.57
CA ARG A 544 -26.67 -33.90 9.40
C ARG A 544 -27.27 -33.36 8.09
N ALA A 545 -28.42 -32.71 8.15
CA ALA A 545 -29.03 -32.03 7.00
C ALA A 545 -28.25 -30.76 6.57
N ARG A 546 -27.58 -30.08 7.51
CA ARG A 546 -26.78 -28.86 7.29
C ARG A 546 -25.33 -29.15 6.89
N GLU A 547 -24.83 -30.36 7.12
CA GLU A 547 -23.48 -30.75 6.65
C GLU A 547 -23.37 -30.65 5.13
N GLY A 548 -24.33 -31.20 4.38
CA GLY A 548 -24.37 -31.11 2.92
C GLY A 548 -24.59 -29.70 2.38
N GLU A 549 -25.28 -28.83 3.13
CA GLU A 549 -25.40 -27.40 2.80
C GLU A 549 -24.08 -26.64 3.05
N THR A 550 -23.41 -26.96 4.16
CA THR A 550 -22.11 -26.37 4.53
C THR A 550 -21.04 -26.76 3.52
N GLU A 551 -21.04 -28.01 3.06
CA GLU A 551 -20.13 -28.48 2.01
C GLU A 551 -20.35 -27.73 0.69
N LYS A 552 -21.61 -27.58 0.25
CA LYS A 552 -21.96 -26.79 -0.94
C LYS A 552 -21.55 -25.33 -0.80
N GLN A 553 -21.76 -24.74 0.38
CA GLN A 553 -21.37 -23.35 0.65
C GLN A 553 -19.85 -23.19 0.62
N LEU A 554 -19.11 -24.07 1.29
CA LEU A 554 -17.66 -24.11 1.27
C LEU A 554 -17.16 -24.24 -0.17
N ALA A 555 -17.62 -25.25 -0.91
CA ALA A 555 -17.24 -25.45 -2.30
C ALA A 555 -17.53 -24.22 -3.17
N SER A 556 -18.70 -23.58 -2.99
CA SER A 556 -19.05 -22.34 -3.71
C SER A 556 -18.11 -21.19 -3.37
N VAL A 557 -17.70 -21.02 -2.12
CA VAL A 557 -16.81 -19.93 -1.70
C VAL A 557 -15.38 -20.20 -2.19
N LEU A 558 -14.85 -21.40 -2.01
CA LEU A 558 -13.51 -21.75 -2.50
C LEU A 558 -13.43 -21.69 -4.04
N ALA A 559 -14.51 -22.04 -4.76
CA ALA A 559 -14.56 -21.96 -6.22
C ALA A 559 -14.56 -20.52 -6.77
N ARG A 560 -14.97 -19.53 -5.96
CA ARG A 560 -14.87 -18.10 -6.30
C ARG A 560 -13.44 -17.59 -6.21
N TYR A 561 -12.62 -18.16 -5.34
CA TYR A 561 -11.27 -17.67 -5.03
C TYR A 561 -10.20 -18.68 -5.45
N ARG A 562 -9.87 -18.70 -6.75
CA ARG A 562 -8.98 -19.71 -7.36
C ARG A 562 -7.60 -19.14 -7.68
N TRP A 563 -6.57 -19.56 -6.95
CA TRP A 563 -5.15 -19.32 -7.30
C TRP A 563 -4.61 -20.39 -8.25
N SER A 564 -5.39 -20.74 -9.27
CA SER A 564 -5.03 -21.75 -10.27
C SER A 564 -4.00 -21.24 -11.28
N ARG A 565 -3.42 -22.14 -12.08
CA ARG A 565 -2.48 -21.80 -13.17
C ARG A 565 -3.05 -20.84 -14.22
N ASN A 566 -4.37 -20.83 -14.39
CA ASN A 566 -5.05 -19.99 -15.38
C ASN A 566 -5.36 -18.57 -14.84
N GLY A 567 -4.85 -18.22 -13.66
CA GLY A 567 -5.23 -16.99 -12.96
C GLY A 567 -6.61 -17.10 -12.31
N GLY A 568 -7.01 -16.05 -11.59
CA GLY A 568 -8.31 -15.96 -10.94
C GLY A 568 -8.25 -15.14 -9.65
N GLY A 569 -7.51 -15.63 -8.65
CA GLY A 569 -7.44 -15.02 -7.32
C GLY A 569 -8.82 -14.62 -6.82
N LEU A 570 -8.95 -13.39 -6.32
CA LEU A 570 -10.22 -12.77 -5.93
C LEU A 570 -11.11 -12.27 -7.08
N ALA A 571 -10.67 -12.38 -8.34
CA ALA A 571 -11.37 -11.86 -9.51
C ALA A 571 -12.22 -12.95 -10.17
N ARG A 572 -13.38 -13.28 -9.57
CA ARG A 572 -14.49 -14.00 -10.22
C ARG A 572 -15.84 -13.50 -9.73
#